data_AF-A0A1H3LMA9-F1
#
_entry.id   AF-A0A1H3LMA9-F1
#
_cell.length_a   1.000
_cell.length_b   1.000
_cell.length_c   1.000
_cell.angle_alpha   90.00
_cell.angle_beta   90.00
_cell.angle_gamma   90.00
#
_symmetry.space_group_name_H-M   'P 1'
#
loop_
_entity.id
_entity.type
_entity.pdbx_description
1 polymer ?
#
loop_
_entity_poly.entity_id
_entity_poly.type
_entity_poly.pdbx_seq_one_letter_code
_entity_poly.pdbx_strand_id
1 'polypeptide(L)'
;MEPFDVAGIAARNVPVLCMDTCSILDLIREPTRDDMRDLRPREAMKLLDQAQAGRLALFMAPQVHTEFREHVDEVSKQAEIALKKFVAKIEQVNAHAAEFGAENIFVTDHWDGHVARAKGKVDLLLQATMLTQQPDDAASRAYLRMCEARAPARMGKDSMKDCVVIETYLQNIRDLREAGHSEKVVFLSSNVKEYRDEAKLRAELDVEFKALGIEYAHGYGLARHILGFPV
;
A
#
# COMPACT_ATOMS: atom_id res chain seq x y z
N MET A 1 13.64 14.43 5.60
CA MET A 1 12.61 14.37 4.55
C MET A 1 12.55 15.76 3.93
N GLU A 2 12.68 15.86 2.62
CA GLU A 2 12.47 17.11 1.89
C GLU A 2 11.03 17.60 2.13
N PRO A 3 10.80 18.93 2.22
CA PRO A 3 9.46 19.48 2.31
C PRO A 3 8.65 19.12 1.05
N PHE A 4 7.34 18.95 1.23
CA PHE A 4 6.43 18.65 0.12
C PHE A 4 6.31 19.88 -0.80
N ASP A 5 7.03 19.87 -1.92
CA ASP A 5 7.05 20.94 -2.91
C ASP A 5 6.09 20.66 -4.06
N VAL A 6 4.87 21.20 -3.96
CA VAL A 6 3.82 21.07 -4.97
C VAL A 6 4.29 21.55 -6.34
N ALA A 7 4.99 22.68 -6.41
CA ALA A 7 5.42 23.28 -7.67
C ALA A 7 6.49 22.43 -8.36
N GLY A 8 7.50 21.98 -7.60
CA GLY A 8 8.54 21.08 -8.12
C GLY A 8 7.98 19.73 -8.57
N ILE A 9 6.99 19.17 -7.86
CA ILE A 9 6.34 17.92 -8.27
C ILE A 9 5.52 18.12 -9.55
N ALA A 10 4.70 19.17 -9.61
CA ALA A 10 3.90 19.48 -10.80
C ALA A 10 4.78 19.74 -12.02
N ALA A 11 5.91 20.43 -11.85
CA ALA A 11 6.87 20.70 -12.93
C ALA A 11 7.52 19.43 -13.50
N ARG A 12 7.79 18.41 -12.66
CA ARG A 12 8.28 17.11 -13.14
C ARG A 12 7.23 16.36 -13.95
N ASN A 13 5.95 16.58 -13.64
CA ASN A 13 4.80 15.99 -14.30
C ASN A 13 5.01 14.49 -14.58
N VAL A 14 5.23 13.72 -13.51
CA VAL A 14 5.38 12.26 -13.56
C VAL A 14 4.18 11.61 -12.87
N PRO A 15 3.81 10.37 -13.23
CA PRO A 15 2.73 9.66 -12.54
C PRO A 15 2.94 9.61 -11.02
N VAL A 16 1.83 9.60 -10.27
CA VAL A 16 1.80 9.63 -8.80
C VAL A 16 1.12 8.37 -8.26
N LEU A 17 1.71 7.76 -7.24
CA LEU A 17 1.13 6.66 -6.47
C LEU A 17 0.97 7.07 -5.00
N CYS A 18 -0.27 7.27 -4.57
CA CYS A 18 -0.66 7.51 -3.18
C CYS A 18 -0.87 6.19 -2.46
N MET A 19 -0.06 5.89 -1.45
CA MET A 19 -0.07 4.58 -0.78
C MET A 19 -0.88 4.61 0.52
N ASP A 20 -1.64 3.55 0.75
CA ASP A 20 -2.30 3.26 2.03
C ASP A 20 -1.42 2.35 2.91
N THR A 21 -1.60 2.42 4.23
CA THR A 21 -0.82 1.65 5.22
C THR A 21 -0.95 0.15 4.98
N CYS A 22 -2.16 -0.34 4.72
CA CYS A 22 -2.41 -1.76 4.49
C CYS A 22 -1.59 -2.31 3.31
N SER A 23 -1.53 -1.57 2.21
CA SER A 23 -0.76 -1.95 1.01
C SER A 23 0.74 -2.06 1.28
N ILE A 24 1.27 -1.22 2.18
CA ILE A 24 2.70 -1.23 2.53
C ILE A 24 2.99 -2.38 3.48
N LEU A 25 2.17 -2.55 4.53
CA LEU A 25 2.32 -3.63 5.49
C LEU A 25 2.18 -5.01 4.84
N ASP A 26 1.33 -5.13 3.83
CA ASP A 26 1.15 -6.38 3.08
C ASP A 26 2.42 -6.85 2.35
N LEU A 27 3.41 -5.99 2.10
CA LEU A 27 4.72 -6.41 1.56
C LEU A 27 5.57 -7.17 2.60
N ILE A 28 5.30 -6.97 3.88
CA ILE A 28 5.97 -7.65 5.00
C ILE A 28 5.14 -8.85 5.45
N ARG A 29 3.81 -8.76 5.34
CA ARG A 29 2.90 -9.82 5.77
C ARG A 29 3.20 -11.12 5.03
N GLU A 30 2.88 -12.18 5.75
CA GLU A 30 3.25 -13.57 5.50
C GLU A 30 3.00 -14.06 4.05
N PRO A 31 3.97 -14.76 3.43
CA PRO A 31 3.85 -15.28 2.06
C PRO A 31 2.88 -16.45 1.88
N THR A 32 2.29 -16.96 2.97
CA THR A 32 1.39 -18.13 2.95
C THR A 32 -0.09 -17.76 2.92
N ARG A 33 -0.46 -16.46 3.04
CA ARG A 33 -1.87 -16.06 2.98
C ARG A 33 -2.46 -16.39 1.61
N ASP A 34 -3.70 -16.87 1.60
CA ASP A 34 -4.42 -17.25 0.39
C ASP A 34 -4.62 -16.08 -0.60
N ASP A 35 -4.57 -14.83 -0.13
CA ASP A 35 -4.72 -13.61 -0.92
C ASP A 35 -3.40 -13.02 -1.47
N MET A 36 -2.26 -13.67 -1.25
CA MET A 36 -0.95 -13.19 -1.74
C MET A 36 -0.85 -13.01 -3.26
N ARG A 37 -1.72 -13.66 -4.03
CA ARG A 37 -1.77 -13.53 -5.50
C ARG A 37 -2.04 -12.09 -5.95
N ASP A 38 -2.77 -11.31 -5.16
CA ASP A 38 -3.17 -9.96 -5.53
C ASP A 38 -2.13 -8.90 -5.12
N LEU A 39 -1.28 -9.22 -4.15
CA LEU A 39 -0.26 -8.30 -3.61
C LEU A 39 0.96 -8.15 -4.51
N ARG A 40 1.35 -9.21 -5.24
CA ARG A 40 2.49 -9.26 -6.19
C ARG A 40 3.69 -8.38 -5.76
N PRO A 41 4.47 -8.77 -4.73
CA PRO A 41 5.61 -8.00 -4.24
C PRO A 41 6.62 -7.60 -5.32
N ARG A 42 6.78 -8.43 -6.35
CA ARG A 42 7.58 -8.12 -7.54
C ARG A 42 7.16 -6.82 -8.21
N GLU A 43 5.87 -6.55 -8.32
CA GLU A 43 5.35 -5.35 -8.98
C GLU A 43 5.58 -4.10 -8.12
N ALA A 44 5.56 -4.23 -6.79
CA ALA A 44 5.99 -3.17 -5.88
C ALA A 44 7.46 -2.82 -6.09
N MET A 45 8.33 -3.83 -6.26
CA MET A 45 9.76 -3.59 -6.53
C MET A 45 9.98 -2.90 -7.89
N LYS A 46 9.24 -3.30 -8.92
CA LYS A 46 9.31 -2.62 -10.22
C LYS A 46 8.84 -1.16 -10.15
N LEU A 47 7.86 -0.85 -9.30
CA LEU A 47 7.42 0.53 -9.04
C LEU A 47 8.49 1.32 -8.26
N LEU A 48 9.14 0.70 -7.28
CA LEU A 48 10.30 1.28 -6.59
C LEU A 48 11.41 1.65 -7.59
N ASP A 49 11.73 0.77 -8.53
CA ASP A 49 12.73 1.06 -9.58
C ASP A 49 12.32 2.28 -10.42
N GLN A 50 11.03 2.48 -10.71
CA GLN A 50 10.55 3.68 -11.42
C GLN A 50 10.69 4.94 -10.58
N ALA A 51 10.42 4.84 -9.28
CA ALA A 51 10.54 5.97 -8.36
C ALA A 51 12.00 6.41 -8.22
N GLN A 52 12.91 5.45 -8.06
CA GLN A 52 14.36 5.71 -8.00
C GLN A 52 14.91 6.28 -9.32
N ALA A 53 14.32 5.90 -10.46
CA ALA A 53 14.64 6.48 -11.77
C ALA A 53 14.00 7.87 -12.01
N GLY A 54 13.26 8.43 -11.04
CA GLY A 54 12.58 9.71 -11.17
C GLY A 54 11.39 9.70 -12.14
N ARG A 55 10.86 8.53 -12.48
CA ARG A 55 9.72 8.35 -13.42
C ARG A 55 8.38 8.16 -12.71
N LEU A 56 8.37 8.08 -11.39
CA LEU A 56 7.19 7.90 -10.55
C LEU A 56 7.37 8.67 -9.25
N ALA A 57 6.35 9.41 -8.84
CA ALA A 57 6.29 10.00 -7.50
C ALA A 57 5.53 9.05 -6.56
N LEU A 58 6.17 8.63 -5.47
CA LEU A 58 5.53 7.86 -4.41
C LEU A 58 5.11 8.80 -3.30
N PHE A 59 3.83 8.79 -2.93
CA PHE A 59 3.25 9.64 -1.90
C PHE A 59 2.80 8.83 -0.69
N MET A 60 3.04 9.40 0.48
CA MET A 60 2.58 8.88 1.76
C MET A 60 2.01 10.00 2.62
N ALA A 61 0.77 9.84 3.08
CA ALA A 61 0.21 10.75 4.06
C ALA A 61 0.91 10.59 5.44
N PRO A 62 1.04 11.67 6.24
CA PRO A 62 1.59 11.60 7.60
C PRO A 62 0.90 10.57 8.50
N GLN A 63 -0.41 10.43 8.35
CA GLN A 63 -1.21 9.43 9.04
C GLN A 63 -0.78 7.99 8.68
N VAL A 64 -0.53 7.72 7.39
CA VAL A 64 -0.02 6.41 6.90
C VAL A 64 1.37 6.12 7.48
N HIS A 65 2.25 7.12 7.53
CA HIS A 65 3.58 6.96 8.11
C HIS A 65 3.52 6.60 9.61
N THR A 66 2.61 7.25 10.34
CA THR A 66 2.40 7.00 11.77
C THR A 66 1.91 5.58 12.00
N GLU A 67 0.87 5.16 11.30
CA GLU A 67 0.32 3.80 11.42
C GLU A 67 1.33 2.72 11.04
N PHE A 68 2.09 2.95 9.96
CA PHE A 68 3.14 2.02 9.59
C PHE A 68 4.13 1.79 10.73
N ARG A 69 4.59 2.88 11.38
CA ARG A 69 5.53 2.79 12.51
C ARG A 69 4.92 2.11 13.73
N GLU A 70 3.63 2.33 13.99
CA GLU A 70 2.91 1.68 15.09
C GLU A 70 2.81 0.15 14.89
N HIS A 71 2.65 -0.31 13.64
CA HIS A 71 2.31 -1.70 13.35
C HIS A 71 3.43 -2.55 12.76
N VAL A 72 4.50 -1.95 12.21
CA VAL A 72 5.53 -2.70 11.46
C VAL A 72 6.19 -3.81 12.28
N ASP A 73 6.51 -3.56 13.55
CA ASP A 73 7.21 -4.55 14.38
C ASP A 73 6.30 -5.71 14.80
N GLU A 74 5.03 -5.41 15.12
CA GLU A 74 4.04 -6.44 15.41
C GLU A 74 3.78 -7.30 14.17
N VAL A 75 3.55 -6.67 13.01
CA VAL A 75 3.32 -7.37 11.73
C VAL A 75 4.52 -8.23 11.35
N SER A 76 5.75 -7.72 11.54
CA SER A 76 6.98 -8.49 11.29
C SER A 76 7.04 -9.73 12.19
N LYS A 77 6.78 -9.57 13.49
CA LYS A 77 6.79 -10.68 14.45
C LYS A 77 5.71 -11.72 14.13
N GLN A 78 4.52 -11.29 13.74
CA GLN A 78 3.44 -12.20 13.33
C GLN A 78 3.85 -12.99 12.09
N ALA A 79 4.44 -12.34 11.08
CA ALA A 79 4.92 -12.99 9.86
C ALA A 79 6.04 -14.00 10.17
N GLU A 80 6.97 -13.68 11.08
CA GLU A 80 8.03 -14.61 11.50
C GLU A 80 7.48 -15.85 12.20
N ILE A 81 6.53 -15.67 13.12
CA ILE A 81 5.89 -16.79 13.83
C ILE A 81 5.18 -17.70 12.84
N ALA A 82 4.45 -17.12 11.90
CA ALA A 82 3.66 -17.89 10.95
C ALA A 82 4.54 -18.63 9.94
N LEU A 83 5.60 -17.98 9.42
CA LEU A 83 6.60 -18.64 8.58
C LEU A 83 7.30 -19.79 9.29
N LYS A 84 7.67 -19.63 10.58
CA LYS A 84 8.24 -20.72 11.38
C LYS A 84 7.28 -21.91 11.51
N LYS A 85 5.99 -21.65 11.74
CA LYS A 85 4.97 -22.72 11.77
C LYS A 85 4.84 -23.43 10.43
N PHE A 86 4.88 -22.68 9.33
CA PHE A 86 4.82 -23.25 7.98
C PHE A 86 6.04 -24.13 7.67
N VAL A 87 7.25 -23.65 7.97
CA VAL A 87 8.50 -24.42 7.81
C VAL A 87 8.47 -25.70 8.64
N ALA A 88 8.08 -25.63 9.92
CA ALA A 88 7.94 -26.81 10.77
C ALA A 88 6.92 -27.82 10.21
N LYS A 89 5.86 -27.34 9.55
CA LYS A 89 4.88 -28.21 8.91
C LYS A 89 5.45 -28.91 7.68
N ILE A 90 6.25 -28.22 6.86
CA ILE A 90 6.96 -28.83 5.72
C ILE A 90 7.95 -29.88 6.22
N GLU A 91 8.71 -29.58 7.27
CA GLU A 91 9.66 -30.53 7.85
C GLU A 91 8.96 -31.80 8.37
N GLN A 92 7.78 -31.65 9.00
CA GLN A 92 6.96 -32.79 9.40
C GLN A 92 6.51 -33.65 8.21
N VAL A 93 6.10 -33.01 7.10
CA VAL A 93 5.69 -33.71 5.88
C VAL A 93 6.87 -34.41 5.21
N ASN A 94 8.04 -33.76 5.16
CA ASN A 94 9.28 -34.35 4.66
C ASN A 94 9.66 -35.61 5.46
N ALA A 95 9.63 -35.53 6.80
CA ALA A 95 9.94 -36.66 7.66
C ALA A 95 8.99 -37.84 7.41
N HIS A 96 7.69 -37.57 7.31
CA HIS A 96 6.70 -38.61 7.02
C HIS A 96 6.88 -39.21 5.62
N ALA A 97 7.12 -38.40 4.59
CA ALA A 97 7.32 -38.90 3.23
C ALA A 97 8.59 -39.78 3.13
N ALA A 98 9.64 -39.44 3.86
CA ALA A 98 10.87 -40.23 3.92
C ALA A 98 10.64 -41.64 4.51
N GLU A 99 9.71 -41.79 5.47
CA GLU A 99 9.32 -43.12 6.00
C GLU A 99 8.72 -44.03 4.91
N PHE A 100 8.12 -43.45 3.86
CA PHE A 100 7.58 -44.17 2.71
C PHE A 100 8.54 -44.22 1.50
N GLY A 101 9.81 -43.88 1.68
CA GLY A 101 10.84 -43.99 0.64
C GLY A 101 10.85 -42.82 -0.35
N ALA A 102 10.28 -41.67 -0.02
CA ALA A 102 10.44 -40.46 -0.83
C ALA A 102 11.90 -39.97 -0.75
N GLU A 103 12.55 -39.81 -1.92
CA GLU A 103 13.94 -39.33 -2.01
C GLU A 103 14.05 -37.81 -2.17
N ASN A 104 12.96 -37.15 -2.60
CA ASN A 104 12.91 -35.70 -2.78
C ASN A 104 12.26 -35.02 -1.58
N ILE A 105 13.05 -34.25 -0.83
CA ILE A 105 12.59 -33.42 0.29
C ILE A 105 12.47 -31.95 -0.14
N PHE A 106 11.48 -31.25 0.41
CA PHE A 106 11.36 -29.80 0.23
C PHE A 106 12.42 -29.08 1.08
N VAL A 107 13.29 -28.29 0.44
CA VAL A 107 14.30 -27.47 1.13
C VAL A 107 13.68 -26.16 1.61
N THR A 108 13.90 -25.79 2.87
CA THR A 108 13.27 -24.63 3.52
C THR A 108 14.23 -23.49 3.87
N ASP A 109 15.54 -23.66 3.72
CA ASP A 109 16.58 -22.69 4.12
C ASP A 109 16.39 -21.29 3.50
N HIS A 110 15.82 -21.22 2.29
CA HIS A 110 15.56 -19.96 1.61
C HIS A 110 14.51 -19.07 2.31
N TRP A 111 13.74 -19.63 3.24
CA TRP A 111 12.78 -18.88 4.07
C TRP A 111 13.45 -18.15 5.23
N ASP A 112 14.64 -18.57 5.65
CA ASP A 112 15.35 -17.92 6.73
C ASP A 112 15.65 -16.46 6.39
N GLY A 113 15.34 -15.56 7.33
CA GLY A 113 15.50 -14.13 7.14
C GLY A 113 14.57 -13.51 6.08
N HIS A 114 13.55 -14.21 5.59
CA HIS A 114 12.61 -13.67 4.60
C HIS A 114 11.95 -12.37 5.06
N VAL A 115 11.42 -12.34 6.30
CA VAL A 115 10.78 -11.14 6.87
C VAL A 115 11.76 -9.98 6.98
N ALA A 116 13.00 -10.24 7.40
CA ALA A 116 14.04 -9.21 7.45
C ALA A 116 14.37 -8.65 6.05
N ARG A 117 14.45 -9.51 5.02
CA ARG A 117 14.63 -9.07 3.63
C ARG A 117 13.45 -8.24 3.13
N ALA A 118 12.22 -8.65 3.45
CA ALA A 118 11.01 -7.91 3.08
C ALA A 118 10.97 -6.54 3.74
N LYS A 119 11.25 -6.45 5.05
CA LYS A 119 11.36 -5.18 5.80
C LYS A 119 12.41 -4.26 5.17
N GLY A 120 13.60 -4.78 4.86
CA GLY A 120 14.64 -3.99 4.18
C GLY A 120 14.22 -3.45 2.80
N LYS A 121 13.38 -4.17 2.05
CA LYS A 121 12.80 -3.66 0.79
C LYS A 121 11.72 -2.60 1.02
N VAL A 122 10.91 -2.75 2.06
CA VAL A 122 9.96 -1.70 2.47
C VAL A 122 10.70 -0.44 2.93
N ASP A 123 11.79 -0.55 3.68
CA ASP A 123 12.58 0.60 4.09
C ASP A 123 13.11 1.39 2.86
N LEU A 124 13.56 0.70 1.81
CA LEU A 124 13.95 1.36 0.55
C LEU A 124 12.76 2.04 -0.16
N LEU A 125 11.57 1.42 -0.11
CA LEU A 125 10.35 2.02 -0.63
C LEU A 125 10.00 3.31 0.12
N LEU A 126 10.06 3.28 1.45
CA LEU A 126 9.80 4.45 2.30
C LEU A 126 10.82 5.57 2.07
N GLN A 127 12.09 5.24 1.86
CA GLN A 127 13.13 6.21 1.53
C GLN A 127 12.89 6.88 0.17
N ALA A 128 12.31 6.18 -0.79
CA ALA A 128 11.92 6.73 -2.10
C ALA A 128 10.58 7.49 -2.06
N THR A 129 9.89 7.50 -0.92
CA THR A 129 8.55 8.08 -0.78
C THR A 129 8.61 9.51 -0.24
N MET A 130 7.81 10.38 -0.84
CA MET A 130 7.60 11.74 -0.35
C MET A 130 6.44 11.75 0.65
N LEU A 131 6.70 12.31 1.83
CA LEU A 131 5.65 12.57 2.81
C LEU A 131 4.83 13.77 2.36
N THR A 132 3.52 13.60 2.17
CA THR A 132 2.64 14.68 1.73
C THR A 132 2.36 15.65 2.88
N GLN A 133 1.88 16.84 2.55
CA GLN A 133 1.48 17.81 3.57
C GLN A 133 0.09 17.45 4.10
N GLN A 134 -0.07 17.30 5.41
CA GLN A 134 -1.41 17.18 5.99
C GLN A 134 -2.00 18.58 6.19
N PRO A 135 -3.17 18.89 5.59
CA PRO A 135 -3.85 20.16 5.85
C PRO A 135 -4.27 20.30 7.32
N ASP A 136 -4.21 21.51 7.86
CA ASP A 136 -4.56 21.79 9.27
C ASP A 136 -6.00 21.39 9.61
N ASP A 137 -6.91 21.50 8.64
CA ASP A 137 -8.32 21.16 8.78
C ASP A 137 -8.66 19.73 8.30
N ALA A 138 -7.68 18.91 7.94
CA ALA A 138 -7.90 17.54 7.47
C ALA A 138 -8.64 16.68 8.49
N ALA A 139 -8.32 16.84 9.77
CA ALA A 139 -9.01 16.14 10.86
C ALA A 139 -10.48 16.58 10.96
N SER A 140 -10.77 17.88 10.83
CA SER A 140 -12.13 18.41 10.87
C SER A 140 -12.96 17.90 9.68
N ARG A 141 -12.40 17.88 8.47
CA ARG A 141 -13.07 17.32 7.28
C ARG A 141 -13.30 15.80 7.41
N ALA A 142 -12.31 15.07 7.93
CA ALA A 142 -12.43 13.65 8.16
C ALA A 142 -13.51 13.31 9.20
N TYR A 143 -13.63 14.14 10.25
CA TYR A 143 -14.71 14.02 11.24
C TYR A 143 -16.09 14.23 10.60
N LEU A 144 -16.25 15.26 9.76
CA LEU A 144 -17.50 15.49 9.02
C LEU A 144 -17.82 14.30 8.09
N ARG A 145 -16.82 13.79 7.35
CA ARG A 145 -16.96 12.57 6.53
C ARG A 145 -17.44 11.38 7.36
N MET A 146 -16.91 11.21 8.57
CA MET A 146 -17.33 10.14 9.49
C MET A 146 -18.76 10.33 9.99
N CYS A 147 -19.14 11.54 10.41
CA CYS A 147 -20.50 11.88 10.83
C CYS A 147 -21.54 11.66 9.73
N GLU A 148 -21.17 11.95 8.49
CA GLU A 148 -21.99 11.76 7.29
C GLU A 148 -21.95 10.32 6.76
N ALA A 149 -21.17 9.43 7.39
CA ALA A 149 -20.92 8.05 6.95
C ALA A 149 -20.44 7.94 5.49
N ARG A 150 -19.68 8.95 5.03
CA ARG A 150 -19.10 9.02 3.70
C ARG A 150 -17.83 8.18 3.62
N ALA A 151 -17.64 7.46 2.51
CA ALA A 151 -16.53 6.52 2.35
C ALA A 151 -15.14 7.19 2.55
N PRO A 152 -14.16 6.57 3.23
CA PRO A 152 -14.17 5.19 3.71
C PRO A 152 -14.95 4.96 5.01
N ALA A 153 -15.52 6.00 5.62
CA ALA A 153 -16.33 5.84 6.82
C ALA A 153 -17.55 4.95 6.62
N ARG A 154 -17.94 4.30 7.72
CA ARG A 154 -19.11 3.43 7.81
C ARG A 154 -19.79 3.65 9.16
N MET A 155 -21.11 3.56 9.18
CA MET A 155 -21.89 3.53 10.41
C MET A 155 -21.35 2.45 11.35
N GLY A 156 -20.98 2.84 12.58
CA GLY A 156 -20.54 1.92 13.64
C GLY A 156 -19.10 1.43 13.55
N LYS A 157 -18.28 1.93 12.61
CA LYS A 157 -16.83 1.62 12.56
C LYS A 157 -16.01 2.89 12.73
N ASP A 158 -15.02 2.86 13.62
CA ASP A 158 -14.00 3.90 13.67
C ASP A 158 -13.14 3.82 12.42
N SER A 159 -13.36 4.77 11.51
CA SER A 159 -12.67 4.91 10.22
C SER A 159 -12.01 6.28 10.12
N MET A 160 -11.82 6.96 11.27
CA MET A 160 -11.35 8.33 11.32
C MET A 160 -9.97 8.46 10.69
N LYS A 161 -9.08 7.50 10.99
CA LYS A 161 -7.72 7.49 10.44
C LYS A 161 -7.73 7.37 8.90
N ASP A 162 -8.49 6.44 8.35
CA ASP A 162 -8.65 6.28 6.89
C ASP A 162 -9.26 7.53 6.23
N CYS A 163 -10.21 8.18 6.91
CA CYS A 163 -10.78 9.44 6.44
C CYS A 163 -9.73 10.55 6.39
N VAL A 164 -8.84 10.66 7.39
CA VAL A 164 -7.74 11.64 7.38
C VAL A 164 -6.78 11.38 6.22
N VAL A 165 -6.48 10.12 5.92
CA VAL A 165 -5.64 9.74 4.77
C VAL A 165 -6.26 10.21 3.45
N ILE A 166 -7.56 9.94 3.25
CA ILE A 166 -8.28 10.36 2.05
C ILE A 166 -8.36 11.88 1.94
N GLU A 167 -8.74 12.59 3.00
CA GLU A 167 -8.80 14.06 3.00
C GLU A 167 -7.44 14.71 2.70
N THR A 168 -6.36 14.07 3.18
CA THR A 168 -5.00 14.50 2.89
C THR A 168 -4.69 14.32 1.39
N TYR A 169 -4.92 13.14 0.83
CA TYR A 169 -4.64 12.92 -0.59
C TYR A 169 -5.52 13.75 -1.51
N LEU A 170 -6.81 13.90 -1.23
CA LEU A 170 -7.70 14.74 -2.02
C LEU A 170 -7.19 16.18 -2.09
N GLN A 171 -6.71 16.74 -0.97
CA GLN A 171 -6.16 18.09 -0.97
C GLN A 171 -4.83 18.17 -1.74
N ASN A 172 -3.86 17.30 -1.44
CA ASN A 172 -2.56 17.36 -2.11
C ASN A 172 -2.67 17.15 -3.63
N ILE A 173 -3.57 16.28 -4.08
CA ILE A 173 -3.80 16.08 -5.52
C ILE A 173 -4.52 17.29 -6.12
N ARG A 174 -5.47 17.91 -5.43
CA ARG A 174 -6.08 19.17 -5.88
C ARG A 174 -5.02 20.26 -6.08
N ASP A 175 -4.15 20.45 -5.09
CA ASP A 175 -3.07 21.44 -5.16
C ASP A 175 -2.12 21.15 -6.34
N LEU A 176 -1.80 19.88 -6.60
CA LEU A 176 -1.01 19.48 -7.78
C LEU A 176 -1.73 19.79 -9.09
N ARG A 177 -3.04 19.49 -9.20
CA ARG A 177 -3.82 19.78 -10.41
C ARG A 177 -3.87 21.29 -10.66
N GLU A 178 -4.07 22.10 -9.62
CA GLU A 178 -4.05 23.56 -9.69
C GLU A 178 -2.68 24.11 -10.10
N ALA A 179 -1.59 23.44 -9.68
CA ALA A 179 -0.22 23.73 -10.11
C ALA A 179 0.13 23.20 -11.52
N GLY A 180 -0.81 22.57 -12.24
CA GLY A 180 -0.65 22.14 -13.63
C GLY A 180 -0.23 20.68 -13.84
N HIS A 181 -0.21 19.86 -12.78
CA HIS A 181 0.06 18.42 -12.91
C HIS A 181 -1.05 17.73 -13.72
N SER A 182 -0.68 17.02 -14.77
CA SER A 182 -1.60 16.37 -15.72
C SER A 182 -1.45 14.84 -15.80
N GLU A 183 -0.38 14.28 -15.26
CA GLU A 183 -0.15 12.83 -15.29
C GLU A 183 -1.13 12.03 -14.41
N LYS A 184 -1.10 10.72 -14.60
CA LYS A 184 -1.95 9.76 -13.88
C LYS A 184 -1.66 9.77 -12.39
N VAL A 185 -2.72 9.65 -11.59
CA VAL A 185 -2.65 9.52 -10.14
C VAL A 185 -3.38 8.24 -9.74
N VAL A 186 -2.74 7.41 -8.93
CA VAL A 186 -3.33 6.17 -8.42
C VAL A 186 -3.33 6.18 -6.90
N PHE A 187 -4.47 5.88 -6.30
CA PHE A 187 -4.57 5.54 -4.88
C PHE A 187 -4.53 4.00 -4.72
N LEU A 188 -3.59 3.52 -3.92
CA LEU A 188 -3.32 2.09 -3.72
C LEU A 188 -3.69 1.67 -2.30
N SER A 189 -4.78 0.90 -2.17
CA SER A 189 -5.19 0.26 -0.91
C SER A 189 -5.58 -1.20 -1.15
N SER A 190 -4.98 -2.13 -0.42
CA SER A 190 -5.43 -3.53 -0.37
C SER A 190 -6.69 -3.73 0.49
N ASN A 191 -7.14 -2.70 1.22
CA ASN A 191 -8.35 -2.75 2.04
C ASN A 191 -9.62 -2.52 1.20
N VAL A 192 -9.87 -3.44 0.27
CA VAL A 192 -10.97 -3.33 -0.71
C VAL A 192 -12.32 -3.06 -0.07
N LYS A 193 -12.57 -3.66 1.10
CA LYS A 193 -13.86 -3.54 1.79
C LYS A 193 -14.17 -2.08 2.12
N GLU A 194 -13.23 -1.27 2.57
CA GLU A 194 -13.55 0.09 3.01
C GLU A 194 -13.82 1.06 1.86
N TYR A 195 -13.19 0.83 0.72
CA TYR A 195 -13.23 1.76 -0.42
C TYR A 195 -14.23 1.33 -1.50
N ARG A 196 -14.59 0.05 -1.57
CA ARG A 196 -15.42 -0.52 -2.64
C ARG A 196 -16.68 -1.20 -2.11
N ASP A 197 -17.74 -1.07 -2.89
CA ASP A 197 -18.90 -1.95 -2.80
C ASP A 197 -18.88 -2.85 -4.05
N GLU A 198 -18.80 -4.17 -3.82
CA GLU A 198 -18.61 -5.17 -4.87
C GLU A 198 -17.38 -4.87 -5.77
N ALA A 199 -17.60 -4.68 -7.07
CA ALA A 199 -16.57 -4.43 -8.06
C ALA A 199 -16.26 -2.93 -8.28
N LYS A 200 -16.94 -2.00 -7.60
CA LYS A 200 -16.81 -0.56 -7.89
C LYS A 200 -16.41 0.23 -6.64
N LEU A 201 -15.73 1.35 -6.85
CA LEU A 201 -15.56 2.35 -5.79
C LEU A 201 -16.92 2.78 -5.28
N ARG A 202 -17.00 3.08 -3.99
CA ARG A 202 -18.20 3.69 -3.40
C ARG A 202 -18.51 5.00 -4.10
N ALA A 203 -19.79 5.21 -4.42
CA ALA A 203 -20.21 6.25 -5.36
C ALA A 203 -19.68 7.66 -5.01
N GLU A 204 -19.71 8.03 -3.74
CA GLU A 204 -19.22 9.33 -3.27
C GLU A 204 -17.71 9.50 -3.49
N LEU A 205 -16.94 8.47 -3.14
CA LEU A 205 -15.48 8.47 -3.34
C LEU A 205 -15.12 8.44 -4.83
N ASP A 206 -15.90 7.71 -5.65
CA ASP A 206 -15.74 7.66 -7.10
C ASP A 206 -15.93 9.05 -7.74
N VAL A 207 -16.90 9.84 -7.27
CA VAL A 207 -17.11 11.22 -7.72
C VAL A 207 -15.90 12.10 -7.37
N GLU A 208 -15.43 12.04 -6.12
CA GLU A 208 -14.26 12.80 -5.67
C GLU A 208 -12.99 12.41 -6.43
N PHE A 209 -12.79 11.12 -6.65
CA PHE A 209 -11.64 10.59 -7.38
C PHE A 209 -11.68 10.98 -8.86
N LYS A 210 -12.84 10.86 -9.52
CA LYS A 210 -13.02 11.27 -10.92
C LYS A 210 -12.78 12.76 -11.12
N ALA A 211 -13.24 13.61 -10.19
CA ALA A 211 -13.04 15.05 -10.27
C ALA A 211 -11.54 15.43 -10.28
N LEU A 212 -10.68 14.60 -9.67
CA LEU A 212 -9.24 14.82 -9.59
C LEU A 212 -8.41 13.92 -10.53
N GLY A 213 -9.07 13.04 -11.30
CA GLY A 213 -8.41 12.05 -12.14
C GLY A 213 -7.57 11.04 -11.33
N ILE A 214 -8.08 10.63 -10.17
CA ILE A 214 -7.48 9.60 -9.32
C ILE A 214 -8.11 8.26 -9.68
N GLU A 215 -7.29 7.26 -9.95
CA GLU A 215 -7.74 5.88 -10.14
C GLU A 215 -7.44 5.04 -8.89
N TYR A 216 -8.29 4.06 -8.59
CA TYR A 216 -8.09 3.16 -7.46
C TYR A 216 -7.47 1.83 -7.89
N ALA A 217 -6.45 1.38 -7.16
CA ALA A 217 -5.85 0.08 -7.30
C ALA A 217 -5.91 -0.72 -5.99
N HIS A 218 -6.34 -1.99 -6.07
CA HIS A 218 -6.37 -2.92 -4.93
C HIS A 218 -5.07 -3.72 -4.75
N GLY A 219 -4.05 -3.44 -5.55
CA GLY A 219 -2.78 -4.15 -5.53
C GLY A 219 -1.77 -3.56 -6.49
N TYR A 220 -0.48 -3.81 -6.22
CA TYR A 220 0.63 -3.15 -6.93
C TYR A 220 0.64 -3.41 -8.43
N GLY A 221 0.24 -4.59 -8.88
CA GLY A 221 0.24 -4.88 -10.31
C GLY A 221 -0.90 -4.21 -11.08
N LEU A 222 -2.05 -3.93 -10.45
CA LEU A 222 -3.08 -3.08 -11.06
C LEU A 222 -2.61 -1.62 -11.07
N ALA A 223 -2.06 -1.14 -9.95
CA ALA A 223 -1.51 0.22 -9.87
C ALA A 223 -0.48 0.46 -10.98
N ARG A 224 0.45 -0.48 -11.16
CA ARG A 224 1.48 -0.42 -12.20
C ARG A 224 0.91 -0.41 -13.62
N HIS A 225 -0.11 -1.21 -13.88
CA HIS A 225 -0.80 -1.22 -15.17
C HIS A 225 -1.49 0.13 -15.45
N ILE A 226 -2.23 0.67 -14.47
CA ILE A 226 -2.91 1.97 -14.58
C ILE A 226 -1.89 3.06 -14.85
N LEU A 227 -0.79 3.11 -14.09
CA LEU A 227 0.31 4.07 -14.26
C LEU A 227 1.04 3.95 -15.62
N GLY A 228 0.76 2.92 -16.42
CA GLY A 228 1.30 2.75 -17.77
C GLY A 228 2.70 2.11 -17.83
N PHE A 229 3.16 1.49 -16.74
CA PHE A 229 4.43 0.78 -16.75
C PHE A 229 4.27 -0.67 -17.28
N PRO A 230 5.22 -1.19 -18.07
CA PRO A 230 5.06 -2.44 -18.81
C PRO A 230 5.00 -3.67 -17.90
N VAL A 231 3.85 -4.37 -17.84
CA VAL A 231 3.61 -5.52 -16.93
C VAL A 231 4.68 -6.62 -17.06
#